data_AF-A0A7S3ZYD0-F1
#
_entry.id   AF-A0A7S3ZYD0-F1
#
_cell.length_a   1.000
_cell.length_b   1.000
_cell.length_c   1.000
_cell.angle_alpha   90.00
_cell.angle_beta   90.00
_cell.angle_gamma   90.00
#
_symmetry.space_group_name_H-M   'P 1'
#
loop_
_entity.id
_entity.type
_entity.pdbx_description
1 polymer ?
#
loop_
_entity_poly.entity_id
_entity_poly.type
_entity_poly.pdbx_seq_one_letter_code
_entity_poly.pdbx_strand_id
1 'polypeptide(L)'
;SKQIQPRPKFPWERAAEARNAASTLLRAATMRLVLALCLLTVQAFQTPRPRPAAQIQRRAFLDDDDGSIWDTLLRNGPISFGIRVARPDFYEETVVTYMETKGVDRLEAQRRMDFMFNDPNGFGVNELREEQLGEKINYNVKSGVQNRPVFSAFWAAWCFYFFFIFLPTRVSELGGIDFTPSKFDIMGPYN
;
A
#
# COMPACT_ATOMS: atom_id res chain seq x y z
N SER A 1 37.78 53.11 35.37
CA SER A 1 38.44 52.01 36.10
C SER A 1 39.83 51.80 35.52
N LYS A 2 40.88 51.65 36.33
CA LYS A 2 42.23 51.35 35.84
C LYS A 2 42.34 49.84 35.60
N GLN A 3 42.50 49.43 34.34
CA GLN A 3 42.81 48.04 33.98
C GLN A 3 44.21 47.70 34.49
N ILE A 4 44.28 46.81 35.48
CA ILE A 4 45.54 46.24 35.95
C ILE A 4 45.94 45.15 34.96
N GLN A 5 47.00 45.38 34.20
CA GLN A 5 47.58 44.38 33.31
C GLN A 5 48.16 43.22 34.15
N PRO A 6 47.90 41.95 33.80
CA PRO A 6 48.41 40.81 34.55
C PRO A 6 49.95 40.74 34.44
N ARG A 7 50.62 40.44 35.57
CA ARG A 7 52.08 40.32 35.61
C ARG A 7 52.57 39.20 34.68
N PRO A 8 53.72 39.39 34.01
CA PRO A 8 54.34 38.33 33.21
C PRO A 8 54.75 37.17 34.11
N LYS A 9 54.22 35.97 33.83
CA LYS A 9 54.52 34.75 34.59
C LYS A 9 55.97 34.32 34.41
N PHE A 10 56.59 33.89 35.51
CA PHE A 10 57.99 33.47 35.52
C PHE A 10 58.17 32.14 34.76
N PRO A 11 59.37 31.86 34.20
CA PRO A 11 59.60 30.67 33.39
C PRO A 11 59.33 29.35 34.14
N TRP A 12 59.59 29.30 35.45
CA TRP A 12 59.39 28.10 36.26
C TRP A 12 57.90 27.82 36.55
N GLU A 13 57.06 28.86 36.63
CA GLU A 13 55.60 28.71 36.77
C GLU A 13 54.98 28.12 35.50
N ARG A 14 55.45 28.54 34.32
CA ARG A 14 55.02 27.97 33.03
C ARG A 14 55.41 26.50 32.90
N ALA A 15 56.58 26.11 33.41
CA ALA A 15 57.03 24.72 33.41
C ALA A 15 56.16 23.83 34.33
N ALA A 16 55.70 24.36 35.48
CA ALA A 16 54.80 23.64 36.37
C ALA A 16 53.39 23.48 35.76
N GLU A 17 52.85 24.52 35.11
CA GLU A 17 51.57 24.45 34.40
C GLU A 17 51.60 23.43 33.26
N ALA A 18 52.69 23.38 32.49
CA ALA A 18 52.85 22.42 31.39
C ALA A 18 52.90 20.95 31.88
N ARG A 19 53.56 20.69 33.02
CA ARG A 19 53.62 19.35 33.62
C ARG A 19 52.24 18.90 34.12
N ASN A 20 51.48 19.80 34.73
CA ASN A 20 50.13 19.52 35.20
C ASN A 20 49.17 19.24 34.03
N ALA A 21 49.25 20.02 32.95
CA ALA A 21 48.45 19.82 31.74
C ALA A 21 48.77 18.49 31.02
N ALA A 22 50.03 18.08 31.00
CA ALA A 22 50.41 16.78 30.43
C ALA A 22 49.84 15.60 31.24
N SER A 23 49.82 15.73 32.58
CA SER A 23 49.30 14.67 33.46
C SER A 23 47.78 14.49 33.36
N THR A 24 47.02 15.56 33.13
CA THR A 24 45.56 15.50 32.97
C THR A 24 45.17 14.89 31.62
N LEU A 25 45.91 15.18 30.56
CA LEU A 25 45.69 14.57 29.24
C LEU A 25 45.98 13.06 29.24
N LEU A 26 47.05 12.63 29.92
CA LEU A 26 47.40 11.21 30.04
C LEU A 26 46.32 10.42 30.81
N ARG A 27 45.75 11.01 31.88
CA ARG A 27 44.65 10.41 32.66
C ARG A 27 43.35 10.33 31.86
N ALA A 28 43.05 11.35 31.05
CA ALA A 28 41.88 11.33 30.17
C ALA A 28 42.00 10.28 29.04
N ALA A 29 43.20 10.13 28.47
CA ALA A 29 43.46 9.14 27.43
C ALA A 29 43.37 7.69 27.96
N THR A 30 43.93 7.44 29.15
CA THR A 30 43.87 6.12 29.79
C THR A 30 42.45 5.73 30.20
N MET A 31 41.64 6.66 30.72
CA MET A 31 40.23 6.38 31.02
C MET A 31 39.40 6.07 29.76
N ARG A 32 39.65 6.75 28.64
CA ARG A 32 38.97 6.46 27.36
C ARG A 32 39.32 5.08 26.81
N LEU A 33 40.56 4.65 26.98
CA LEU A 33 41.04 3.35 26.50
C LEU A 33 40.43 2.19 27.29
N VAL A 34 40.31 2.34 28.61
CA VAL A 34 39.62 1.36 29.48
C VAL A 34 38.13 1.28 29.15
N LEU A 35 37.46 2.42 28.91
CA LEU A 35 36.04 2.43 28.54
C LEU A 35 35.79 1.74 27.18
N ALA A 36 36.67 1.96 26.20
CA ALA A 36 36.60 1.30 24.90
C ALA A 36 36.83 -0.22 25.00
N LEU A 37 37.73 -0.67 25.88
CA LEU A 37 37.99 -2.09 26.11
C LEU A 37 36.80 -2.80 26.75
N CYS A 38 36.11 -2.16 27.69
CA CYS A 38 34.90 -2.71 28.31
C CYS A 38 33.74 -2.84 27.31
N LEU A 39 33.58 -1.90 26.38
CA LEU A 39 32.51 -1.93 25.38
C LEU A 39 32.69 -3.01 24.29
N LEU A 40 33.91 -3.49 24.06
CA LEU A 40 34.19 -4.56 23.08
C LEU A 40 33.81 -5.97 23.57
N THR A 41 33.69 -6.18 24.88
CA THR A 41 33.41 -7.52 25.44
C THR A 41 31.94 -7.93 25.45
N VAL A 42 31.02 -7.02 25.13
CA VAL A 42 29.56 -7.27 25.21
C VAL A 42 28.97 -7.88 23.93
N GLN A 43 29.76 -8.00 22.84
CA GLN A 43 29.21 -8.46 21.54
C GLN A 43 29.20 -9.98 21.32
N ALA A 44 29.69 -10.79 22.26
CA ALA A 44 29.87 -12.23 22.06
C ALA A 44 28.63 -13.12 22.33
N PHE A 45 27.49 -12.55 22.73
CA PHE A 45 26.25 -13.28 22.99
C PHE A 45 25.10 -12.79 22.10
N GLN A 46 25.29 -12.82 20.78
CA GLN A 46 24.16 -12.77 19.86
C GLN A 46 23.69 -14.21 19.65
N THR A 47 22.61 -14.60 20.35
CA THR A 47 21.88 -15.85 20.06
C THR A 47 21.59 -15.92 18.56
N PRO A 48 21.77 -17.07 17.89
CA PRO A 48 21.43 -17.22 16.48
C PRO A 48 19.99 -16.76 16.29
N ARG A 49 19.79 -15.66 15.56
CA ARG A 49 18.46 -15.17 15.23
C ARG A 49 17.77 -16.31 14.47
N PRO A 50 16.65 -16.88 14.95
CA PRO A 50 15.95 -17.89 14.20
C PRO A 50 15.65 -17.30 12.82
N ARG A 51 16.21 -17.89 11.76
CA ARG A 51 15.77 -17.56 10.40
C ARG A 51 14.25 -17.77 10.43
N PRO A 52 13.43 -16.75 10.10
CA PRO A 52 12.02 -17.03 9.90
C PRO A 52 11.99 -18.17 8.89
N ALA A 53 11.40 -19.29 9.31
CA ALA A 53 11.11 -20.39 8.39
C ALA A 53 10.51 -19.72 7.18
N ALA A 54 11.08 -19.96 5.99
CA ALA A 54 10.54 -19.43 4.75
C ALA A 54 9.06 -19.82 4.75
N GLN A 55 8.20 -18.87 5.14
CA GLN A 55 6.78 -19.07 5.08
C GLN A 55 6.59 -19.32 3.60
N ILE A 56 6.16 -20.53 3.26
CA ILE A 56 5.51 -20.77 1.99
C ILE A 56 4.31 -19.83 2.04
N GLN A 57 4.51 -18.59 1.59
CA GLN A 57 3.46 -17.60 1.43
C GLN A 57 2.50 -18.28 0.48
N ARG A 58 1.44 -18.86 1.03
CA ARG A 58 0.28 -19.23 0.25
C ARG A 58 -0.23 -17.90 -0.28
N ARG A 59 0.21 -17.54 -1.49
CA ARG A 59 -0.20 -16.32 -2.18
C ARG A 59 -1.72 -16.36 -2.20
N ALA A 60 -2.34 -15.50 -1.39
CA ALA A 60 -3.77 -15.46 -1.34
C ALA A 60 -4.27 -14.84 -2.65
N PHE A 61 -5.38 -15.37 -3.17
CA PHE A 61 -6.16 -14.67 -4.17
C PHE A 61 -6.51 -13.30 -3.57
N LEU A 62 -6.12 -12.18 -4.21
CA LEU A 62 -6.26 -10.79 -3.72
C LEU A 62 -5.20 -10.28 -2.72
N ASP A 63 -4.01 -10.87 -2.70
CA ASP A 63 -2.87 -10.33 -1.93
C ASP A 63 -2.25 -9.09 -2.59
N ASP A 64 -1.45 -8.32 -1.84
CA ASP A 64 -0.89 -7.05 -2.34
C ASP A 64 0.11 -7.21 -3.51
N ASP A 65 0.54 -8.44 -3.78
CA ASP A 65 1.39 -8.82 -4.91
C ASP A 65 0.62 -9.54 -6.04
N ASP A 66 -0.70 -9.68 -5.91
CA ASP A 66 -1.52 -10.33 -6.93
C ASP A 66 -1.73 -9.38 -8.13
N GLY A 67 -1.32 -9.85 -9.31
CA GLY A 67 -1.53 -9.21 -10.61
C GLY A 67 -2.65 -9.88 -11.42
N SER A 68 -3.48 -10.70 -10.76
CA SER A 68 -4.55 -11.44 -11.40
C SER A 68 -5.59 -10.53 -12.04
N ILE A 69 -6.23 -11.04 -13.10
CA ILE A 69 -7.27 -10.33 -13.85
C ILE A 69 -8.43 -9.93 -12.91
N TRP A 70 -8.68 -10.72 -11.86
CA TRP A 70 -9.70 -10.44 -10.85
C TRP A 70 -9.31 -9.32 -9.89
N ASP A 71 -8.03 -9.17 -9.52
CA ASP A 71 -7.57 -8.01 -8.76
C ASP A 71 -7.79 -6.71 -9.55
N THR A 72 -7.50 -6.72 -10.86
CA THR A 72 -7.78 -5.59 -11.75
C THR A 72 -9.26 -5.20 -11.75
N LEU A 73 -10.17 -6.17 -11.83
CA LEU A 73 -11.61 -5.91 -11.80
C LEU A 73 -12.05 -5.22 -10.49
N LEU A 74 -11.55 -5.73 -9.37
CA LEU A 74 -11.96 -5.26 -8.04
C LEU A 74 -11.34 -3.91 -7.67
N ARG A 75 -10.17 -3.62 -8.21
CA ARG A 75 -9.36 -2.46 -7.83
C ARG A 75 -9.52 -1.28 -8.80
N ASN A 76 -9.51 -1.57 -10.10
CA ASN A 76 -9.47 -0.58 -11.17
C ASN A 76 -10.75 -0.60 -12.02
N GLY A 77 -11.62 -1.59 -11.82
CA GLY A 77 -12.96 -1.62 -12.40
C GLY A 77 -13.09 -2.48 -13.66
N PRO A 78 -14.30 -2.52 -14.24
CA PRO A 78 -14.64 -3.44 -15.32
C PRO A 78 -14.00 -3.09 -16.67
N ILE A 79 -13.58 -1.84 -16.87
CA ILE A 79 -13.02 -1.37 -18.15
C ILE A 79 -11.63 -1.98 -18.38
N SER A 80 -10.73 -1.86 -17.39
CA SER A 80 -9.40 -2.44 -17.45
C SER A 80 -9.42 -3.97 -17.44
N PHE A 81 -10.37 -4.58 -16.72
CA PHE A 81 -10.66 -6.02 -16.85
C PHE A 81 -11.04 -6.40 -18.28
N GLY A 82 -11.95 -5.65 -18.91
CA GLY A 82 -12.41 -5.89 -20.26
C GLY A 82 -11.26 -5.85 -21.28
N ILE A 83 -10.31 -4.93 -21.12
CA ILE A 83 -9.14 -4.83 -22.01
C ILE A 83 -8.21 -6.03 -21.84
N ARG A 84 -7.95 -6.47 -20.60
CA ARG A 84 -7.13 -7.67 -20.33
C ARG A 84 -7.74 -8.94 -20.94
N VAL A 85 -9.07 -9.04 -20.99
CA VAL A 85 -9.77 -10.22 -21.54
C VAL A 85 -9.94 -10.12 -23.06
N ALA A 86 -10.32 -8.95 -23.58
CA ALA A 86 -10.65 -8.78 -25.00
C ALA A 86 -9.42 -8.52 -25.87
N ARG A 87 -8.35 -7.94 -25.32
CA ARG A 87 -7.11 -7.59 -26.05
C ARG A 87 -5.87 -7.84 -25.19
N PRO A 88 -5.54 -9.11 -24.89
CA PRO A 88 -4.40 -9.45 -24.03
C PRO A 88 -3.06 -9.00 -24.62
N ASP A 89 -2.84 -9.15 -25.93
CA ASP A 89 -1.57 -8.81 -26.58
C ASP A 89 -1.26 -7.31 -26.49
N PHE A 90 -2.27 -6.47 -26.79
CA PHE A 90 -2.17 -5.01 -26.66
C PHE A 90 -1.91 -4.59 -25.21
N TYR A 91 -2.56 -5.27 -24.26
CA TYR A 91 -2.36 -5.01 -22.85
C TYR A 91 -0.91 -5.31 -22.42
N GLU A 92 -0.38 -6.47 -22.78
CA GLU A 92 1.00 -6.85 -22.45
C GLU A 92 2.02 -5.91 -23.09
N GLU A 93 1.84 -5.55 -24.36
CA GLU A 93 2.72 -4.60 -25.07
C GLU A 93 2.75 -3.23 -24.37
N THR A 94 1.59 -2.74 -23.95
CA THR A 94 1.47 -1.46 -23.24
C THR A 94 2.20 -1.51 -21.89
N VAL A 95 2.05 -2.61 -21.14
CA VAL A 95 2.73 -2.81 -19.86
C VAL A 95 4.24 -2.90 -20.03
N VAL A 96 4.72 -3.69 -20.99
CA VAL A 96 6.16 -3.85 -21.26
C VAL A 96 6.77 -2.51 -21.68
N THR A 97 6.10 -1.79 -22.58
CA THR A 97 6.55 -0.45 -23.00
C THR A 97 6.64 0.51 -21.81
N TYR A 98 5.66 0.47 -20.90
CA TYR A 98 5.68 1.31 -19.70
C TYR A 98 6.79 0.91 -18.71
N MET A 99 7.06 -0.39 -18.56
CA MET A 99 8.21 -0.89 -17.77
C MET A 99 9.53 -0.38 -18.33
N GLU A 100 9.72 -0.45 -19.65
CA GLU A 100 10.96 -0.02 -20.31
C GLU A 100 11.16 1.50 -20.23
N THR A 101 10.09 2.28 -20.36
CA THR A 101 10.16 3.75 -20.38
C THR A 101 10.39 4.35 -18.99
N LYS A 102 9.74 3.83 -17.94
CA LYS A 102 9.83 4.38 -16.58
C LYS A 102 10.71 3.57 -15.64
N GLY A 103 11.19 2.38 -16.05
CA GLY A 103 12.08 1.54 -15.25
C GLY A 103 11.44 0.98 -13.99
N VAL A 104 10.12 0.77 -14.01
CA VAL A 104 9.33 0.28 -12.87
C VAL A 104 9.14 -1.24 -12.93
N ASP A 105 8.83 -1.84 -11.77
CA ASP A 105 8.54 -3.27 -11.69
C ASP A 105 7.27 -3.64 -12.47
N ARG A 106 7.17 -4.90 -12.92
CA ARG A 106 6.05 -5.38 -13.75
C ARG A 106 4.71 -5.18 -13.07
N LEU A 107 4.62 -5.44 -11.77
CA LEU A 107 3.38 -5.30 -11.02
C LEU A 107 2.94 -3.83 -10.93
N GLU A 108 3.88 -2.93 -10.70
CA GLU A 108 3.60 -1.49 -10.66
C GLU A 108 3.18 -0.97 -12.04
N ALA A 109 3.86 -1.39 -13.10
CA ALA A 109 3.49 -1.07 -14.47
C ALA A 109 2.07 -1.56 -14.81
N GLN A 110 1.74 -2.81 -14.46
CA GLN A 110 0.39 -3.37 -14.66
C GLN A 110 -0.68 -2.53 -13.96
N ARG A 111 -0.44 -2.12 -12.71
CA ARG A 111 -1.40 -1.34 -11.92
C ARG A 111 -1.54 0.09 -12.43
N ARG A 112 -0.45 0.71 -12.88
CA ARG A 112 -0.46 2.04 -13.50
C ARG A 112 -1.21 2.03 -14.84
N MET A 113 -0.98 1.01 -15.67
CA MET A 113 -1.71 0.84 -16.94
C MET A 113 -3.19 0.51 -16.72
N ASP A 114 -3.51 -0.36 -15.75
CA ASP A 114 -4.89 -0.62 -15.35
C ASP A 114 -5.61 0.66 -14.89
N PHE A 115 -4.90 1.60 -14.27
CA PHE A 115 -5.44 2.89 -13.85
C PHE A 115 -5.61 3.83 -15.05
N MET A 116 -4.61 3.93 -15.93
CA MET A 116 -4.68 4.70 -17.17
C MET A 116 -5.88 4.29 -18.05
N PHE A 117 -6.17 3.00 -18.15
CA PHE A 117 -7.32 2.52 -18.94
C PHE A 117 -8.67 2.87 -18.31
N ASN A 118 -8.74 3.02 -17.00
CA ASN A 118 -9.98 3.36 -16.30
C ASN A 118 -10.20 4.89 -16.21
N ASP A 119 -9.13 5.65 -15.96
CA ASP A 119 -9.15 7.12 -15.93
C ASP A 119 -7.88 7.70 -16.58
N PRO A 120 -7.88 7.91 -17.91
CA PRO A 120 -6.72 8.44 -18.63
C PRO A 120 -6.42 9.90 -18.27
N ASN A 121 -7.43 10.68 -17.88
CA ASN A 121 -7.25 12.09 -17.51
C ASN A 121 -6.60 12.22 -16.13
N GLY A 122 -7.05 11.42 -15.16
CA GLY A 122 -6.43 11.33 -13.84
C GLY A 122 -4.99 10.82 -13.90
N PHE A 123 -4.70 9.88 -14.81
CA PHE A 123 -3.34 9.37 -15.00
C PHE A 123 -2.37 10.47 -15.47
N GLY A 124 -2.74 11.27 -16.47
CA GLY A 124 -1.87 12.34 -16.96
C GLY A 124 -1.62 13.44 -15.92
N VAL A 125 -2.63 13.79 -15.12
CA VAL A 125 -2.46 14.73 -14.00
C VAL A 125 -1.51 14.18 -12.94
N ASN A 126 -1.63 12.88 -12.64
CA ASN A 126 -0.76 12.23 -11.67
C ASN A 126 0.68 12.15 -12.18
N GLU A 127 0.90 11.80 -13.45
CA GLU A 127 2.23 11.75 -14.05
C GLU A 127 2.91 13.14 -14.05
N LEU A 128 2.15 14.20 -14.39
CA LEU A 128 2.64 15.58 -14.29
C LEU A 128 3.00 15.96 -12.84
N ARG A 129 2.26 15.49 -11.85
CA ARG A 129 2.59 15.71 -10.43
C ARG A 129 3.84 14.93 -10.00
N GLU A 130 4.02 13.70 -10.46
CA GLU A 130 5.25 12.93 -10.17
C GLU A 130 6.47 13.64 -10.78
N GLU A 131 6.36 14.18 -12.00
CA GLU A 131 7.45 14.88 -12.69
C GLU A 131 7.74 16.27 -12.12
N GLN A 132 6.71 17.05 -11.75
CA GLN A 132 6.89 18.42 -11.29
C GLN A 132 7.09 18.56 -9.77
N LEU A 133 6.46 17.70 -8.98
CA LEU A 133 6.46 17.78 -7.51
C LEU A 133 7.25 16.65 -6.85
N GLY A 134 7.68 15.63 -7.60
CA GLY A 134 8.38 14.48 -7.05
C GLY A 134 7.52 13.60 -6.13
N GLU A 135 6.20 13.78 -6.15
CA GLU A 135 5.27 13.02 -5.33
C GLU A 135 5.12 11.62 -5.93
N LYS A 136 5.71 10.60 -5.30
CA LYS A 136 5.53 9.20 -5.73
C LYS A 136 4.12 8.74 -5.35
N ILE A 137 3.23 8.62 -6.32
CA ILE A 137 1.88 8.13 -6.08
C ILE A 137 1.96 6.61 -5.99
N ASN A 138 1.62 6.07 -4.82
CA ASN A 138 1.72 4.65 -4.58
C ASN A 138 0.45 3.92 -5.06
N TYR A 139 0.48 3.47 -6.32
CA TYR A 139 -0.60 2.73 -6.95
C TYR A 139 -0.80 1.32 -6.36
N ASN A 140 0.12 0.85 -5.50
CA ASN A 140 0.02 -0.43 -4.79
C ASN A 140 -0.85 -0.38 -3.54
N VAL A 141 -1.30 0.79 -3.08
CA VAL A 141 -2.19 0.88 -1.92
C VAL A 141 -3.62 0.42 -2.30
N LYS A 142 -4.18 -0.53 -1.54
CA LYS A 142 -5.57 -0.98 -1.68
C LYS A 142 -6.51 0.23 -1.54
N SER A 143 -7.26 0.53 -2.60
CA SER A 143 -8.28 1.57 -2.52
C SER A 143 -9.36 1.09 -1.53
N GLY A 144 -9.87 1.97 -0.67
CA GLY A 144 -10.96 1.66 0.27
C GLY A 144 -12.27 1.18 -0.41
N VAL A 145 -12.28 1.14 -1.74
CA VAL A 145 -13.33 0.57 -2.60
C VAL A 145 -13.32 -0.97 -2.58
N GLN A 146 -12.22 -1.64 -2.22
CA GLN A 146 -12.19 -3.11 -2.12
C GLN A 146 -13.12 -3.71 -1.05
N ASN A 147 -13.57 -2.92 -0.07
CA ASN A 147 -14.59 -3.33 0.91
C ASN A 147 -16.04 -3.16 0.40
N ARG A 148 -16.24 -2.51 -0.74
CA ARG A 148 -17.57 -2.23 -1.31
C ARG A 148 -18.25 -3.37 -2.08
N PRO A 149 -17.57 -4.31 -2.76
CA PRO A 149 -18.25 -5.33 -3.55
C PRO A 149 -19.04 -6.33 -2.69
N VAL A 150 -18.59 -6.60 -1.45
CA VAL A 150 -19.33 -7.45 -0.51
C VAL A 150 -20.62 -6.76 -0.06
N PHE A 151 -20.54 -5.47 0.27
CA PHE A 151 -21.70 -4.68 0.67
C PHE A 151 -22.69 -4.50 -0.50
N SER A 152 -22.20 -4.27 -1.72
CA SER A 152 -23.08 -4.13 -2.90
C SER A 152 -23.71 -5.47 -3.31
N ALA A 153 -22.99 -6.59 -3.22
CA ALA A 153 -23.54 -7.91 -3.48
C ALA A 153 -24.60 -8.30 -2.44
N PHE A 154 -24.32 -8.04 -1.15
CA PHE A 154 -25.30 -8.23 -0.08
C PHE A 154 -26.54 -7.35 -0.28
N TRP A 155 -26.37 -6.07 -0.61
CA TRP A 155 -27.47 -5.15 -0.86
C TRP A 155 -28.27 -5.52 -2.10
N ALA A 156 -27.61 -5.94 -3.19
CA ALA A 156 -28.26 -6.40 -4.40
C ALA A 156 -29.09 -7.68 -4.14
N ALA A 157 -28.54 -8.63 -3.37
CA ALA A 157 -29.27 -9.83 -2.96
C ALA A 157 -30.48 -9.48 -2.06
N TRP A 158 -30.33 -8.52 -1.15
CA TRP A 158 -31.43 -8.02 -0.32
C TRP A 158 -32.51 -7.35 -1.15
N CYS A 159 -32.14 -6.46 -2.09
CA CYS A 159 -33.09 -5.83 -3.01
C CYS A 159 -33.80 -6.88 -3.88
N PHE A 160 -33.07 -7.87 -4.40
CA PHE A 160 -33.66 -8.94 -5.19
C PHE A 160 -34.68 -9.74 -4.38
N TYR A 161 -34.30 -10.18 -3.17
CA TYR A 161 -35.21 -10.85 -2.24
C TYR A 161 -36.42 -9.98 -1.91
N PHE A 162 -36.21 -8.70 -1.62
CA PHE A 162 -37.28 -7.78 -1.22
C PHE A 162 -38.30 -7.55 -2.34
N PHE A 163 -37.86 -7.28 -3.57
CA PHE A 163 -38.74 -6.96 -4.69
C PHE A 163 -39.32 -8.17 -5.41
N PHE A 164 -38.60 -9.29 -5.51
CA PHE A 164 -39.04 -10.45 -6.29
C PHE A 164 -39.62 -11.57 -5.43
N ILE A 165 -39.32 -11.61 -4.12
CA ILE A 165 -39.81 -12.68 -3.24
C ILE A 165 -40.72 -12.09 -2.17
N PHE A 166 -40.23 -11.15 -1.36
CA PHE A 166 -40.97 -10.64 -0.22
C PHE A 166 -42.20 -9.81 -0.62
N LEU A 167 -42.04 -8.81 -1.49
CA LEU A 167 -43.17 -7.96 -1.91
C LEU A 167 -44.29 -8.75 -2.61
N PRO A 168 -44.01 -9.61 -3.61
CA PRO A 168 -45.06 -10.40 -4.25
C PRO A 168 -45.77 -11.34 -3.27
N THR A 169 -45.03 -11.99 -2.37
CA THR A 169 -45.61 -12.89 -1.36
C THR A 169 -46.53 -12.11 -0.41
N ARG A 170 -46.10 -10.95 0.10
CA ARG A 170 -46.93 -10.13 1.01
C ARG A 170 -48.14 -9.51 0.32
N VAL A 171 -48.01 -9.10 -0.94
CA VAL A 171 -49.14 -8.60 -1.73
C VAL A 171 -50.16 -9.72 -1.97
N SER A 172 -49.71 -10.96 -2.21
CA SER A 172 -50.62 -12.12 -2.35
C SER A 172 -51.34 -12.49 -1.04
N GLU A 173 -50.70 -12.33 0.12
CA GLU A 173 -51.31 -12.61 1.43
C GLU A 173 -52.33 -11.55 1.87
N LEU A 174 -52.17 -10.29 1.42
CA LEU A 174 -53.03 -9.15 1.77
C LEU A 174 -54.17 -8.90 0.77
N GLY A 175 -54.38 -9.80 -0.21
CA GLY A 175 -55.48 -9.72 -1.18
C GLY A 175 -55.19 -8.88 -2.43
N GLY A 176 -53.92 -8.78 -2.84
CA GLY A 176 -53.52 -8.07 -4.05
C GLY A 176 -53.64 -8.91 -5.32
N ILE A 177 -54.48 -8.42 -6.23
CA ILE A 177 -54.72 -8.76 -7.65
C ILE A 177 -53.97 -10.01 -8.15
N ASP A 178 -54.70 -11.12 -8.25
CA ASP A 178 -54.27 -12.30 -8.99
C ASP A 178 -54.03 -11.92 -10.46
N PHE A 179 -52.75 -11.81 -10.85
CA PHE A 179 -52.35 -11.90 -12.25
C PHE A 179 -52.44 -13.35 -12.73
N THR A 180 -53.57 -14.02 -12.48
CA THR A 180 -53.95 -15.14 -13.31
C THR A 180 -54.12 -14.60 -14.73
N PRO A 181 -53.32 -15.04 -15.73
CA PRO A 181 -53.70 -14.80 -17.10
C PRO A 181 -55.08 -15.45 -17.23
N SER A 182 -56.10 -14.64 -17.45
CA SER A 182 -57.46 -15.10 -17.63
C SER A 182 -57.39 -16.26 -18.62
N LYS A 183 -57.82 -17.44 -18.16
CA LYS A 183 -58.21 -18.53 -19.05
C LYS A 183 -59.15 -17.86 -20.05
N PHE A 184 -58.63 -17.66 -21.25
CA PHE A 184 -59.39 -17.23 -22.40
C PHE A 184 -60.72 -17.98 -22.38
N ASP A 185 -61.81 -17.22 -22.44
CA ASP A 185 -63.18 -17.64 -22.81
C ASP A 185 -63.16 -18.40 -24.15
N ILE A 186 -62.63 -19.62 -24.15
CA ILE A 186 -62.78 -20.60 -25.22
C ILE A 186 -63.68 -21.71 -24.67
N MET A 187 -64.86 -21.34 -24.21
CA MET A 187 -66.01 -22.24 -24.16
C MET A 187 -67.23 -21.44 -24.57
N GLY A 188 -67.37 -21.24 -25.88
CA GLY A 188 -68.68 -20.96 -26.47
C GLY A 188 -69.62 -22.14 -26.20
N PRO A 189 -70.93 -21.91 -26.01
CA PRO A 189 -71.85 -22.96 -25.68
C PRO A 189 -72.12 -23.81 -26.94
N TYR A 190 -71.63 -25.04 -26.94
CA TYR A 190 -72.19 -26.12 -27.75
C TYR A 190 -72.64 -27.24 -26.82
N ASN A 191 -73.87 -27.08 -26.30
CA ASN A 191 -74.97 -28.07 -26.29
C ASN A 191 -76.11 -27.54 -25.43
#